data_AF-A0A316U9P3-F1
#
_entry.id   AF-A0A316U9P3-F1
#
_cell.length_a   1.000
_cell.length_b   1.000
_cell.length_c   1.000
_cell.angle_alpha   90.00
_cell.angle_beta   90.00
_cell.angle_gamma   90.00
#
_symmetry.space_group_name_H-M   'P 1'
#
loop_
_entity.id
_entity.type
_entity.pdbx_description
1 polymer ?
#
loop_
_entity_poly.entity_id
_entity_poly.type
_entity_poly.pdbx_seq_one_letter_code
_entity_poly.pdbx_strand_id
1 'polypeptide(L)'
;MPKGNFLVLRRSDLSPLMAAQTTHQYFDRSGILRTLGAMSAELDTNFARRVRQRDTACCITGRTKAACGDDWMTFAAVHIFPPEYIAMWKAEGAGDLVEDDGPGQGEARIDSVQNGLLMQWTEAVHWELHNITVDVDDDYAIIDFTQSGEYAGRRLIMDRSVEGKLQPLDALLQGHYLQSILANLRGPGKGVPASMTLAEGQH
;
A
#
# COMPACT_ATOMS: atom_id res chain seq x y z
N MET A 1 -10.45 -9.61 19.15
CA MET A 1 -10.27 -8.24 19.70
C MET A 1 -10.96 -8.13 21.05
N PRO A 2 -10.39 -7.40 22.04
CA PRO A 2 -11.12 -7.06 23.25
C PRO A 2 -12.32 -6.18 22.90
N LYS A 3 -13.47 -6.45 23.52
CA LYS A 3 -14.67 -5.61 23.41
C LYS A 3 -14.58 -4.52 24.47
N GLY A 4 -14.62 -3.25 24.06
CA GLY A 4 -14.56 -2.11 24.96
C GLY A 4 -14.57 -0.79 24.20
N ASN A 5 -14.78 0.32 24.92
CA ASN A 5 -14.61 1.67 24.39
C ASN A 5 -13.14 2.07 24.54
N PHE A 6 -12.49 2.48 23.45
CA PHE A 6 -11.10 2.90 23.45
C PHE A 6 -11.00 4.41 23.21
N LEU A 7 -10.16 5.07 24.00
CA LEU A 7 -9.76 6.47 23.77
C LEU A 7 -8.49 6.46 22.93
N VAL A 8 -8.54 7.07 21.75
CA VAL A 8 -7.33 7.35 20.96
C VAL A 8 -6.71 8.63 21.53
N LEU A 9 -5.43 8.57 21.91
CA LEU A 9 -4.72 9.70 22.49
C LEU A 9 -3.62 10.17 21.53
N ARG A 10 -3.33 11.47 21.51
CA ARG A 10 -2.12 11.98 20.86
C ARG A 10 -0.90 11.48 21.62
N ARG A 11 0.11 10.99 20.89
CA ARG A 11 1.34 10.46 21.49
C ARG A 11 2.15 11.52 22.25
N SER A 12 2.08 12.78 21.81
CA SER A 12 2.86 13.89 22.36
C SER A 12 2.38 14.38 23.73
N ASP A 13 1.07 14.45 23.93
CA ASP A 13 0.45 15.09 25.11
C ASP A 13 -0.57 14.20 25.82
N LEU A 14 -0.79 12.98 25.31
CA LEU A 14 -1.79 12.02 25.80
C LEU A 14 -3.22 12.60 25.87
N SER A 15 -3.48 13.68 25.14
CA SER A 15 -4.81 14.27 25.06
C SER A 15 -5.73 13.41 24.18
N PRO A 16 -7.04 13.35 24.49
CA PRO A 16 -8.01 12.68 23.63
C PRO A 16 -7.98 13.25 22.22
N LEU A 17 -7.73 12.39 21.24
CA LEU A 17 -7.85 12.74 19.85
C LEU A 17 -9.35 12.77 19.51
N MET A 18 -9.87 13.98 19.30
CA MET A 18 -11.23 14.17 18.83
C MET A 18 -11.32 13.67 17.39
N ALA A 19 -11.75 12.42 17.23
CA ALA A 19 -12.02 11.85 15.91
C ALA A 19 -13.24 12.55 15.32
N ALA A 20 -13.03 13.40 14.31
CA ALA A 20 -14.12 13.91 13.49
C ALA A 20 -14.65 12.76 12.61
N GLN A 21 -15.97 12.65 12.49
CA GLN A 21 -16.55 11.77 11.48
C GLN A 21 -16.15 12.28 10.10
N THR A 22 -15.50 11.42 9.33
CA THR A 22 -15.11 11.72 7.95
C THR A 22 -16.05 11.03 6.98
N THR A 23 -16.47 11.75 5.94
CA THR A 23 -17.22 11.18 4.81
C THR A 23 -16.33 10.37 3.87
N HIS A 24 -15.00 10.46 4.02
CA HIS A 24 -14.03 9.76 3.18
C HIS A 24 -14.20 8.25 3.34
N GLN A 25 -14.40 7.56 2.23
CA GLN A 25 -14.38 6.10 2.17
C GLN A 25 -12.98 5.59 1.84
N TYR A 26 -12.69 4.38 2.31
CA TYR A 26 -11.53 3.66 1.84
C TYR A 26 -11.88 2.82 0.61
N PHE A 27 -10.90 2.47 -0.20
CA PHE A 27 -11.03 1.57 -1.34
C PHE A 27 -11.25 0.14 -0.82
N ASP A 28 -12.44 -0.41 -1.05
CA ASP A 28 -12.68 -1.82 -0.74
C ASP A 28 -11.94 -2.69 -1.77
N ARG A 29 -10.82 -3.24 -1.31
CA ARG A 29 -9.96 -4.15 -2.07
C ARG A 29 -10.26 -5.62 -1.83
N SER A 30 -11.34 -5.96 -1.10
CA SER A 30 -11.68 -7.36 -0.83
C SER A 30 -11.94 -8.21 -2.08
N GLY A 31 -12.28 -7.55 -3.20
CA GLY A 31 -12.34 -8.17 -4.53
C GLY A 31 -11.01 -8.74 -5.03
N ILE A 32 -9.87 -8.16 -4.61
CA ILE A 32 -8.52 -8.56 -5.01
C ILE A 32 -8.11 -9.90 -4.41
N LEU A 33 -8.70 -10.36 -3.30
CA LEU A 33 -8.46 -11.71 -2.79
C LEU A 33 -8.87 -12.80 -3.80
N ARG A 34 -9.84 -12.52 -4.68
CA ARG A 34 -10.19 -13.40 -5.81
C ARG A 34 -9.11 -13.41 -6.90
N THR A 35 -8.41 -12.28 -7.08
CA THR A 35 -7.31 -12.09 -8.03
C THR A 35 -6.00 -12.66 -7.52
N LEU A 36 -5.71 -12.56 -6.21
CA LEU A 36 -4.61 -13.27 -5.55
C LEU A 36 -4.72 -14.76 -5.90
N GLY A 37 -5.85 -15.43 -5.70
CA GLY A 37 -6.03 -16.83 -6.14
C GLY A 37 -5.80 -17.12 -7.64
N ALA A 38 -5.85 -16.10 -8.51
CA ALA A 38 -5.58 -16.17 -9.94
C ALA A 38 -4.16 -15.71 -10.35
N MET A 39 -3.34 -15.20 -9.42
CA MET A 39 -1.98 -14.67 -9.69
C MET A 39 -0.95 -15.69 -10.17
N SER A 40 -1.33 -16.96 -10.32
CA SER A 40 -0.59 -17.88 -11.21
C SER A 40 -0.53 -17.35 -12.66
N ALA A 41 -1.40 -16.43 -13.07
CA ALA A 41 -1.38 -15.78 -14.38
C ALA A 41 -0.64 -14.42 -14.40
N GLU A 42 -0.42 -13.77 -13.25
CA GLU A 42 0.31 -12.49 -13.14
C GLU A 42 1.84 -12.68 -13.08
N LEU A 43 2.32 -13.93 -13.08
CA LEU A 43 3.73 -14.27 -13.03
C LEU A 43 4.58 -13.62 -14.15
N ASP A 44 3.97 -13.18 -15.26
CA ASP A 44 4.70 -12.70 -16.45
C ASP A 44 4.23 -11.33 -16.99
N THR A 45 3.64 -10.47 -16.15
CA THR A 45 3.38 -9.08 -16.57
C THR A 45 4.68 -8.27 -16.57
N ASN A 46 4.74 -7.24 -17.42
CA ASN A 46 5.88 -6.33 -17.44
C ASN A 46 6.07 -5.64 -16.07
N PHE A 47 4.96 -5.22 -15.46
CA PHE A 47 4.90 -4.70 -14.10
C PHE A 47 5.57 -5.63 -13.08
N ALA A 48 5.09 -6.88 -12.97
CA ALA A 48 5.59 -7.82 -11.98
C ALA A 48 7.09 -8.12 -12.17
N ARG A 49 7.54 -8.26 -13.43
CA ARG A 49 8.95 -8.45 -13.76
C ARG A 49 9.81 -7.25 -13.31
N ARG A 50 9.35 -6.03 -13.57
CA ARG A 50 10.09 -4.80 -13.22
C ARG A 50 10.15 -4.57 -11.71
N VAL A 51 9.04 -4.81 -11.00
CA VAL A 51 9.00 -4.75 -9.53
C VAL A 51 9.94 -5.80 -8.92
N ARG A 52 9.91 -7.04 -9.40
CA ARG A 52 10.84 -8.10 -8.94
C ARG A 52 12.30 -7.75 -9.18
N GLN A 53 12.61 -7.15 -10.33
CA GLN A 53 13.96 -6.72 -10.67
C GLN A 53 14.47 -5.62 -9.73
N ARG A 54 13.59 -4.71 -9.29
CA ARG A 54 13.94 -3.64 -8.36
C ARG A 54 14.09 -4.16 -6.91
N ASP A 55 13.09 -4.86 -6.40
CA ASP A 55 13.00 -5.12 -4.96
C ASP A 55 13.81 -6.35 -4.52
N THR A 56 13.86 -7.40 -5.36
CA THR A 56 14.59 -8.68 -5.15
C THR A 56 14.22 -9.50 -3.90
N ALA A 57 13.53 -8.90 -2.93
CA ALA A 57 13.08 -9.47 -1.68
C ALA A 57 11.72 -8.86 -1.29
N CYS A 58 11.01 -9.49 -0.35
CA CYS A 58 9.78 -8.92 0.19
C CYS A 58 10.08 -7.61 0.93
N CYS A 59 9.43 -6.51 0.54
CA CYS A 59 9.63 -5.19 1.15
C CYS A 59 9.20 -5.12 2.62
N ILE A 60 8.42 -6.08 3.11
CA ILE A 60 7.94 -6.14 4.50
C ILE A 60 8.85 -6.99 5.38
N THR A 61 9.31 -8.15 4.89
CA THR A 61 10.03 -9.15 5.68
C THR A 61 11.51 -9.27 5.33
N GLY A 62 11.93 -8.77 4.17
CA GLY A 62 13.29 -8.92 3.65
C GLY A 62 13.59 -10.33 3.14
N ARG A 63 12.60 -11.24 3.13
CA ARG A 63 12.80 -12.60 2.63
C ARG A 63 13.01 -12.58 1.12
N THR A 64 14.11 -13.18 0.69
CA THR A 64 14.50 -13.29 -0.71
C THR A 64 13.87 -14.52 -1.36
N LYS A 65 13.84 -14.56 -2.70
CA LYS A 65 13.44 -15.77 -3.45
C LYS A 65 14.27 -17.00 -3.06
N ALA A 66 15.57 -16.81 -2.81
CA ALA A 66 16.49 -17.90 -2.45
C ALA A 66 16.09 -18.53 -1.11
N ALA A 67 15.61 -17.73 -0.16
CA ALA A 67 15.07 -18.21 1.11
C ALA A 67 13.71 -18.91 0.99
N CYS A 68 13.11 -18.93 -0.21
CA CYS A 68 11.80 -19.50 -0.52
C CYS A 68 11.87 -20.57 -1.61
N GLY A 69 13.02 -21.26 -1.75
CA GLY A 69 13.17 -22.33 -2.74
C GLY A 69 13.43 -21.85 -4.17
N ASP A 70 13.86 -20.60 -4.33
CA ASP A 70 14.10 -19.93 -5.62
C ASP A 70 12.85 -19.77 -6.49
N ASP A 71 11.68 -19.71 -5.84
CA ASP A 71 10.38 -19.71 -6.50
C ASP A 71 9.62 -18.39 -6.31
N TRP A 72 9.42 -17.67 -7.41
CA TRP A 72 8.62 -16.45 -7.45
C TRP A 72 7.12 -16.70 -7.25
N MET A 73 6.64 -17.94 -7.35
CA MET A 73 5.24 -18.27 -7.03
C MET A 73 4.89 -17.96 -5.58
N THR A 74 5.87 -17.76 -4.70
CA THR A 74 5.66 -17.32 -3.31
C THR A 74 5.68 -15.80 -3.12
N PHE A 75 5.76 -15.04 -4.21
CA PHE A 75 5.78 -13.57 -4.21
C PHE A 75 4.75 -12.98 -5.17
N ALA A 76 4.21 -11.83 -4.78
CA ALA A 76 3.31 -10.99 -5.54
C ALA A 76 3.93 -9.60 -5.72
N ALA A 77 3.86 -9.06 -6.93
CA ALA A 77 4.03 -7.62 -7.14
C ALA A 77 2.67 -6.97 -6.90
N VAL A 78 2.54 -6.22 -5.82
CA VAL A 78 1.28 -5.57 -5.43
C VAL A 78 1.31 -4.10 -5.83
N HIS A 79 0.14 -3.57 -6.21
CA HIS A 79 0.01 -2.14 -6.47
C HIS A 79 -0.20 -1.36 -5.16
N ILE A 80 0.39 -0.17 -5.08
CA ILE A 80 0.19 0.76 -3.96
C ILE A 80 -1.19 1.41 -4.10
N PHE A 81 -1.47 2.00 -5.26
CA PHE A 81 -2.78 2.44 -5.70
C PHE A 81 -3.44 1.36 -6.58
N PRO A 82 -4.67 0.94 -6.26
CA PRO A 82 -5.29 -0.24 -6.87
C PRO A 82 -5.74 0.05 -8.32
N PRO A 83 -5.40 -0.80 -9.30
CA PRO A 83 -5.75 -0.58 -10.70
C PRO A 83 -7.27 -0.58 -10.98
N GLU A 84 -8.08 -1.20 -10.12
CA GLU A 84 -9.54 -1.19 -10.19
C GLU A 84 -10.13 0.22 -10.12
N TYR A 85 -9.37 1.18 -9.57
CA TYR A 85 -9.77 2.56 -9.38
C TYR A 85 -9.14 3.50 -10.42
N ILE A 86 -8.76 2.99 -11.60
CA ILE A 86 -8.10 3.76 -12.66
C ILE A 86 -8.85 5.02 -13.12
N ALA A 87 -10.18 5.03 -13.04
CA ALA A 87 -10.96 6.24 -13.34
C ALA A 87 -10.63 7.39 -12.38
N MET A 88 -10.44 7.07 -11.09
CA MET A 88 -10.04 8.03 -10.06
C MET A 88 -8.58 8.43 -10.24
N TRP A 89 -7.68 7.46 -10.49
CA TRP A 89 -6.28 7.72 -10.82
C TRP A 89 -6.12 8.76 -11.93
N LYS A 90 -6.91 8.63 -13.02
CA LYS A 90 -6.93 9.59 -14.13
C LYS A 90 -7.53 10.94 -13.72
N ALA A 91 -8.63 10.93 -12.99
CA ALA A 91 -9.32 12.17 -12.57
C ALA A 91 -8.46 13.03 -11.65
N GLU A 92 -7.64 12.41 -10.81
CA GLU A 92 -6.74 13.09 -9.87
C GLU A 92 -5.37 13.45 -10.49
N GLY A 93 -5.11 13.08 -11.76
CA GLY A 93 -3.83 13.36 -12.40
C GLY A 93 -2.65 12.58 -11.78
N ALA A 94 -2.91 11.48 -11.08
CA ALA A 94 -1.87 10.73 -10.36
C ALA A 94 -0.75 10.22 -11.28
N GLY A 95 -1.06 9.95 -12.55
CA GLY A 95 -0.09 9.57 -13.57
C GLY A 95 0.95 10.67 -13.88
N ASP A 96 0.62 11.95 -13.64
CA ASP A 96 1.54 13.07 -13.90
C ASP A 96 2.67 13.14 -12.87
N LEU A 97 2.48 12.54 -11.70
CA LEU A 97 3.51 12.42 -10.65
C LEU A 97 4.53 11.31 -10.96
N VAL A 98 4.20 10.38 -11.85
CA VAL A 98 5.07 9.25 -12.20
C VAL A 98 6.23 9.73 -13.07
N GLU A 99 7.44 9.50 -12.61
CA GLU A 99 8.71 9.79 -13.28
C GLU A 99 9.30 8.59 -14.01
N ASP A 100 8.84 7.37 -13.68
CA ASP A 100 9.23 6.16 -14.40
C ASP A 100 9.09 6.37 -15.92
N ASP A 101 10.13 6.02 -16.67
CA ASP A 101 10.21 6.10 -18.12
C ASP A 101 10.40 4.72 -18.77
N GLY A 102 10.32 3.65 -17.97
CA GLY A 102 10.43 2.28 -18.44
C GLY A 102 9.22 1.82 -19.26
N PRO A 103 9.35 0.71 -20.00
CA PRO A 103 8.26 0.19 -20.82
C PRO A 103 7.12 -0.39 -19.97
N GLY A 104 5.95 -0.55 -20.60
CA GLY A 104 4.86 -1.37 -20.07
C GLY A 104 4.19 -0.83 -18.82
N GLN A 105 4.04 0.49 -18.70
CA GLN A 105 3.46 1.18 -17.54
C GLN A 105 1.92 1.16 -17.52
N GLY A 106 1.29 0.38 -18.39
CA GLY A 106 -0.16 0.30 -18.49
C GLY A 106 -0.79 1.62 -18.92
N GLU A 107 -2.12 1.69 -18.80
CA GLU A 107 -2.86 2.91 -19.10
C GLU A 107 -2.60 3.97 -18.03
N ALA A 108 -2.39 5.22 -18.45
CA ALA A 108 -2.14 6.36 -17.55
C ALA A 108 -1.01 6.14 -16.53
N ARG A 109 -0.03 5.28 -16.85
CA ARG A 109 1.11 4.92 -15.99
C ARG A 109 0.75 4.15 -14.70
N ILE A 110 -0.43 3.53 -14.64
CA ILE A 110 -0.91 2.78 -13.46
C ILE A 110 0.00 1.59 -13.09
N ASP A 111 0.63 0.96 -14.09
CA ASP A 111 1.57 -0.16 -13.92
C ASP A 111 3.03 0.32 -13.87
N SER A 112 3.25 1.58 -13.50
CA SER A 112 4.57 2.09 -13.17
C SER A 112 5.18 1.30 -12.01
N VAL A 113 6.48 1.08 -12.05
CA VAL A 113 7.21 0.45 -10.94
C VAL A 113 7.09 1.29 -9.65
N GLN A 114 6.89 2.61 -9.76
CA GLN A 114 6.69 3.49 -8.62
C GLN A 114 5.33 3.28 -7.92
N ASN A 115 4.38 2.64 -8.60
CA ASN A 115 3.11 2.19 -8.02
C ASN A 115 3.16 0.72 -7.55
N GLY A 116 4.35 0.11 -7.47
CA GLY A 116 4.49 -1.32 -7.14
C GLY A 116 5.38 -1.58 -5.94
N LEU A 117 5.13 -2.69 -5.24
CA LEU A 117 5.98 -3.27 -4.19
C LEU A 117 6.01 -4.80 -4.34
N LEU A 118 7.15 -5.41 -4.03
CA LEU A 118 7.26 -6.86 -3.97
C LEU A 118 6.96 -7.38 -2.56
N MET A 119 6.02 -8.32 -2.45
CA MET A 119 5.65 -8.94 -1.19
C MET A 119 5.56 -10.46 -1.31
N GLN A 120 5.78 -11.15 -0.19
CA GLN A 120 5.34 -12.54 -0.09
C GLN A 120 3.81 -12.57 0.01
N TRP A 121 3.19 -13.70 -0.35
CA TRP A 121 1.73 -13.79 -0.43
C TRP A 121 0.99 -13.42 0.85
N THR A 122 1.52 -13.81 2.00
CA THR A 122 0.87 -13.53 3.29
C THR A 122 0.82 -12.02 3.53
N GLU A 123 1.91 -11.32 3.27
CA GLU A 123 2.03 -9.87 3.39
C GLU A 123 1.22 -9.16 2.31
N ALA A 124 1.20 -9.68 1.08
CA ALA A 124 0.34 -9.17 0.01
C ALA A 124 -1.15 -9.22 0.39
N VAL A 125 -1.61 -10.32 0.99
CA VAL A 125 -2.98 -10.42 1.52
C VAL A 125 -3.23 -9.36 2.59
N HIS A 126 -2.27 -9.15 3.50
CA HIS A 126 -2.42 -8.12 4.53
C HIS A 126 -2.42 -6.70 3.94
N TRP A 127 -1.58 -6.44 2.94
CA TRP A 127 -1.51 -5.16 2.23
C TRP A 127 -2.83 -4.82 1.56
N GLU A 128 -3.37 -5.74 0.75
CA GLU A 128 -4.64 -5.52 0.04
C GLU A 128 -5.81 -5.36 1.01
N LEU A 129 -5.80 -6.08 2.13
CA LEU A 129 -6.83 -5.93 3.17
C LEU A 129 -6.62 -4.72 4.08
N HIS A 130 -5.66 -3.84 3.79
CA HIS A 130 -5.29 -2.70 4.61
C HIS A 130 -4.88 -3.08 6.06
N ASN A 131 -4.48 -4.33 6.30
CA ASN A 131 -4.02 -4.79 7.60
C ASN A 131 -2.59 -4.36 7.92
N ILE A 132 -1.80 -3.99 6.91
CA ILE A 132 -0.48 -3.38 7.06
C ILE A 132 -0.37 -2.16 6.15
N THR A 133 0.41 -1.17 6.56
CA THR A 133 0.73 0.00 5.74
C THR A 133 2.07 0.61 6.14
N VAL A 134 2.48 1.69 5.49
CA VAL A 134 3.77 2.36 5.70
C VAL A 134 3.55 3.85 5.94
N ASP A 135 4.12 4.37 7.01
CA ASP A 135 4.19 5.79 7.30
C ASP A 135 5.51 6.37 6.76
N VAL A 136 5.43 7.08 5.64
CA VAL A 136 6.59 7.71 4.99
C VAL A 136 7.24 8.76 5.90
N ASP A 137 6.44 9.46 6.71
CA ASP A 137 6.92 10.56 7.55
C ASP A 137 7.64 10.06 8.82
N ASP A 138 7.39 8.81 9.24
CA ASP A 138 8.13 8.10 10.31
C ASP A 138 9.18 7.14 9.74
N ASP A 139 10.01 7.63 8.81
CA ASP A 139 11.12 6.87 8.22
C ASP A 139 10.64 5.53 7.60
N TYR A 140 9.49 5.56 6.93
CA TYR A 140 8.85 4.38 6.34
C TYR A 140 8.53 3.28 7.37
N ALA A 141 8.08 3.67 8.56
CA ALA A 141 7.63 2.75 9.60
C ALA A 141 6.44 1.91 9.13
N ILE A 142 6.51 0.60 9.36
CA ILE A 142 5.40 -0.31 9.09
C ILE A 142 4.41 -0.23 10.25
N ILE A 143 3.16 0.11 9.91
CA ILE A 143 2.02 0.08 10.81
C ILE A 143 1.28 -1.22 10.57
N ASP A 144 1.02 -1.96 11.66
CA ASP A 144 0.43 -3.29 11.62
C ASP A 144 -0.88 -3.31 12.42
N PHE A 145 -1.99 -3.53 11.72
CA PHE A 145 -3.33 -3.65 12.29
C PHE A 145 -3.74 -5.12 12.50
N THR A 146 -2.88 -6.08 12.17
CA THR A 146 -3.12 -7.49 12.46
C THR A 146 -3.12 -7.75 13.96
N GLN A 147 -3.72 -8.87 14.37
CA GLN A 147 -3.74 -9.24 15.79
C GLN A 147 -2.34 -9.61 16.33
N SER A 148 -1.44 -10.09 15.48
CA SER A 148 -0.08 -10.49 15.92
C SER A 148 0.82 -9.28 16.15
N GLY A 149 0.65 -8.20 15.38
CA GLY A 149 1.55 -7.05 15.41
C GLY A 149 2.99 -7.41 15.01
N GLU A 150 3.17 -8.49 14.24
CA GLU A 150 4.47 -9.06 13.89
C GLU A 150 5.37 -8.07 13.13
N TYR A 151 4.76 -7.17 12.36
CA TYR A 151 5.46 -6.22 11.51
C TYR A 151 5.62 -4.85 12.15
N ALA A 152 4.96 -4.60 13.30
CA ALA A 152 4.96 -3.31 13.96
C ALA A 152 6.40 -2.84 14.30
N GLY A 153 6.71 -1.60 13.89
CA GLY A 153 8.01 -0.97 14.16
C GLY A 153 9.14 -1.38 13.22
N ARG A 154 8.92 -2.34 12.30
CA ARG A 154 9.83 -2.58 11.18
C ARG A 154 9.79 -1.40 10.20
N ARG A 155 10.76 -1.34 9.28
CA ARG A 155 10.81 -0.36 8.19
C ARG A 155 10.57 -1.04 6.85
N LEU A 156 9.95 -0.31 5.92
CA LEU A 156 9.83 -0.74 4.54
C LEU A 156 11.24 -0.95 3.96
N ILE A 157 11.51 -2.16 3.47
CA ILE A 157 12.80 -2.56 2.90
C ILE A 157 12.80 -2.22 1.43
N MET A 158 13.68 -1.29 1.04
CA MET A 158 13.88 -0.84 -0.32
C MET A 158 15.36 -0.58 -0.56
N ASP A 159 15.85 -0.89 -1.76
CA ASP A 159 17.21 -0.53 -2.16
C ASP A 159 17.28 0.95 -2.53
N ARG A 160 17.75 1.78 -1.58
CA ARG A 160 17.89 3.23 -1.75
C ARG A 160 19.00 3.63 -2.74
N SER A 161 19.81 2.68 -3.23
CA SER A 161 20.84 2.95 -4.23
C SER A 161 20.29 3.03 -5.66
N VAL A 162 19.07 2.54 -5.89
CA VAL A 162 18.38 2.62 -7.18
C VAL A 162 17.88 4.05 -7.44
N GLU A 163 17.91 4.47 -8.71
CA GLU A 163 17.42 5.78 -9.18
C GLU A 163 16.01 6.13 -8.64
N GLY A 164 15.82 7.39 -8.25
CA GLY A 164 14.56 7.89 -7.64
C GLY A 164 13.31 7.60 -8.47
N LYS A 165 13.41 7.72 -9.80
CA LYS A 165 12.31 7.41 -10.73
C LYS A 165 11.83 5.95 -10.72
N LEU A 166 12.58 5.05 -10.09
CA LEU A 166 12.21 3.65 -9.91
C LEU A 166 11.74 3.35 -8.47
N GLN A 167 11.99 4.25 -7.52
CA GLN A 167 11.55 4.09 -6.13
C GLN A 167 10.01 4.19 -6.06
N PRO A 168 9.37 3.46 -5.12
CA PRO A 168 7.97 3.69 -4.79
C PRO A 168 7.67 5.17 -4.55
N LEU A 169 6.57 5.66 -5.10
CA LEU A 169 6.22 7.07 -5.01
C LEU A 169 5.62 7.37 -3.63
N ASP A 170 6.27 8.27 -2.88
CA ASP A 170 5.87 8.59 -1.50
C ASP A 170 4.42 9.05 -1.39
N ALA A 171 3.91 9.85 -2.34
CA ALA A 171 2.50 10.27 -2.33
C ALA A 171 1.51 9.08 -2.46
N LEU A 172 1.89 8.01 -3.17
CA LEU A 172 1.07 6.80 -3.25
C LEU A 172 1.11 6.02 -1.94
N LEU A 173 2.29 5.92 -1.31
CA LEU A 173 2.43 5.30 0.02
C LEU A 173 1.63 6.05 1.08
N GLN A 174 1.68 7.39 1.09
CA GLN A 174 0.86 8.24 1.95
C GLN A 174 -0.64 8.06 1.68
N GLY A 175 -1.03 7.93 0.40
CA GLY A 175 -2.39 7.56 0.02
C GLY A 175 -2.80 6.21 0.63
N HIS A 176 -1.99 5.16 0.46
CA HIS A 176 -2.26 3.84 1.02
C HIS A 176 -2.31 3.86 2.56
N TYR A 177 -1.46 4.65 3.21
CA TYR A 177 -1.48 4.92 4.65
C TYR A 177 -2.84 5.47 5.08
N LEU A 178 -3.30 6.56 4.47
CA LEU A 178 -4.60 7.17 4.76
C LEU A 178 -5.75 6.17 4.56
N GLN A 179 -5.74 5.41 3.45
CA GLN A 179 -6.74 4.39 3.16
C GLN A 179 -6.77 3.29 4.24
N SER A 180 -5.59 2.88 4.71
CA SER A 180 -5.48 1.84 5.74
C SER A 180 -5.95 2.32 7.11
N ILE A 181 -5.65 3.57 7.45
CA ILE A 181 -6.16 4.23 8.65
C ILE A 181 -7.69 4.33 8.59
N LEU A 182 -8.27 4.74 7.45
CA LEU A 182 -9.72 4.80 7.26
C LEU A 182 -10.38 3.41 7.36
N ALA A 183 -9.75 2.37 6.81
CA ALA A 183 -10.27 1.00 6.85
C ALA A 183 -10.31 0.45 8.29
N ASN A 184 -9.30 0.74 9.10
CA ASN A 184 -9.15 0.14 10.44
C ASN A 184 -9.69 1.00 11.59
N LEU A 185 -9.83 2.33 11.40
CA LEU A 185 -10.39 3.23 12.41
C LEU A 185 -11.89 3.47 12.26
N ARG A 186 -12.52 3.02 11.16
CA ARG A 186 -13.98 3.04 11.03
C ARG A 186 -14.59 2.04 12.04
N GLY A 187 -15.20 2.59 13.09
CA GLY A 187 -16.23 1.86 13.84
C GLY A 187 -17.42 1.47 12.93
N PRO A 188 -18.36 0.62 13.38
CA PRO A 188 -19.39 -0.05 12.56
C PRO A 188 -20.47 0.85 11.90
N GLY A 189 -20.15 2.09 11.52
CA GLY A 189 -21.02 3.02 10.81
C GLY A 189 -21.00 2.79 9.29
N LYS A 190 -22.13 2.33 8.76
CA LYS A 190 -22.43 2.25 7.31
C LYS A 190 -22.36 3.64 6.65
N GLY A 191 -21.77 3.76 5.45
CA GLY A 191 -22.10 4.89 4.57
C GLY A 191 -21.17 5.19 3.38
N VAL A 192 -21.67 4.85 2.17
CA VAL A 192 -21.58 5.42 0.78
C VAL A 192 -20.26 6.04 0.21
N PRO A 193 -19.84 5.77 -1.05
CA PRO A 193 -18.53 6.17 -1.62
C PRO A 193 -18.38 7.65 -1.93
N ALA A 194 -17.22 8.22 -1.61
CA ALA A 194 -16.78 9.53 -2.07
C ALA A 194 -15.25 9.58 -2.23
N SER A 195 -14.82 10.30 -3.28
CA SER A 195 -13.46 10.47 -3.83
C SER A 195 -12.51 11.24 -2.91
N MET A 196 -11.22 10.97 -3.07
CA MET A 196 -10.15 11.70 -2.40
C MET A 196 -9.94 13.07 -3.07
N THR A 197 -9.60 14.09 -2.28
CA THR A 197 -9.07 15.36 -2.80
C THR A 197 -7.79 15.59 -2.03
N LEU A 198 -6.65 15.47 -2.70
CA LEU A 198 -5.36 15.82 -2.14
C LEU A 198 -5.33 17.35 -2.00
N ALA A 199 -5.36 17.84 -0.76
CA ALA A 199 -5.22 19.26 -0.48
C ALA A 199 -3.73 19.62 -0.44
N GLU A 200 -3.34 20.57 -1.29
CA GLU A 200 -2.04 21.22 -1.25
C GLU A 200 -1.85 21.94 0.08
N GLY A 201 -0.71 21.72 0.72
CA GLY A 201 -0.26 22.54 1.85
C GLY A 201 0.07 23.95 1.36
N GLN A 202 -0.73 24.93 1.76
CA GLN A 202 -0.38 26.34 1.63
C GLN A 202 0.57 26.74 2.78
N HIS A 203 1.73 27.27 2.42
CA HIS A 203 2.61 28.05 3.30
C HIS A 203 2.04 29.44 3.56
#